data_AF-A0A530QTX2-F1
#
_entry.id   AF-A0A530QTX2-F1
#
_cell.length_a   1.000
_cell.length_b   1.000
_cell.length_c   1.000
_cell.angle_alpha   90.00
_cell.angle_beta   90.00
_cell.angle_gamma   90.00
#
_symmetry.space_group_name_H-M   'P 1'
#
loop_
_entity.id
_entity.type
_entity.pdbx_description
1 polymer ?
#
loop_
_entity_poly.entity_id
_entity_poly.type
_entity_poly.pdbx_seq_one_letter_code
_entity_poly.pdbx_strand_id
1 'polypeptide(L)'
;EGRGALVINISSDAAVNAYPGWGAYGASKAALAHLTAIWDEEAKADGIRLLAFDPGDMDTPLHALALPDADPSTLKHPEVAAAEIIERMLDALPVSTTTLAGTRG
;
A
#
# COMPACT_ATOMS: atom_id res chain seq x y z
N GLU A 1 -23.44 -6.52 11.39
CA GLU A 1 -23.42 -5.53 10.30
C GLU A 1 -22.17 -5.78 9.47
N GLY A 2 -22.32 -6.21 8.22
CA GLY A 2 -21.22 -6.64 7.36
C GLY A 2 -20.54 -5.46 6.67
N ARG A 3 -19.68 -4.73 7.38
CA ARG A 3 -18.73 -3.81 6.72
C ARG A 3 -17.57 -4.65 6.20
N GLY A 4 -17.35 -4.63 4.88
CA GLY A 4 -16.12 -5.16 4.31
C GLY A 4 -14.88 -4.48 4.90
N ALA A 5 -13.73 -5.14 4.81
CA ALA A 5 -12.47 -4.61 5.32
C ALA A 5 -11.45 -4.45 4.18
N LEU A 6 -10.53 -3.51 4.32
CA LEU A 6 -9.40 -3.32 3.42
C LEU A 6 -8.11 -3.36 4.24
N VAL A 7 -7.17 -4.21 3.83
CA VAL A 7 -5.81 -4.27 4.36
C VAL A 7 -4.86 -3.79 3.27
N ILE A 8 -4.04 -2.79 3.58
CA ILE A 8 -2.93 -2.37 2.71
C ILE A 8 -1.61 -2.74 3.37
N ASN A 9 -0.88 -3.64 2.74
CA ASN A 9 0.48 -3.98 3.11
C ASN A 9 1.46 -3.08 2.35
N ILE A 10 2.36 -2.43 3.08
CA ILE A 10 3.41 -1.60 2.48
C ILE A 10 4.51 -2.50 1.94
N SER A 11 4.57 -2.61 0.62
CA SER A 11 5.57 -3.36 -0.14
C SER A 11 6.74 -2.45 -0.56
N SER A 12 7.39 -2.77 -1.66
CA SER A 12 8.43 -2.01 -2.36
C SER A 12 8.60 -2.60 -3.76
N ASP A 13 9.05 -1.80 -4.70
CA ASP A 13 9.54 -2.24 -6.02
C ASP A 13 10.59 -3.37 -5.93
N ALA A 14 11.38 -3.44 -4.85
CA ALA A 14 12.32 -4.53 -4.55
C ALA A 14 11.63 -5.90 -4.39
N ALA A 15 10.30 -5.96 -4.32
CA ALA A 15 9.54 -7.21 -4.38
C ALA A 15 9.62 -7.88 -5.77
N VAL A 16 9.88 -7.10 -6.83
CA VAL A 16 9.92 -7.58 -8.23
C VAL A 16 11.22 -7.23 -8.95
N ASN A 17 11.96 -6.23 -8.47
CA ASN A 17 13.26 -5.83 -8.99
C ASN A 17 14.40 -6.36 -8.13
N ALA A 18 15.49 -6.79 -8.77
CA ALA A 18 16.68 -7.29 -8.08
C ALA A 18 17.73 -6.18 -7.91
N TYR A 19 18.03 -5.83 -6.66
CA TYR A 19 19.06 -4.85 -6.31
C TYR A 19 20.23 -5.50 -5.56
N PRO A 20 21.49 -5.24 -5.94
CA PRO A 20 22.65 -5.77 -5.23
C PRO A 20 22.70 -5.25 -3.79
N GLY A 21 22.90 -6.14 -2.82
CA GLY A 21 22.94 -5.79 -1.39
C GLY A 21 21.59 -5.81 -0.67
N TRP A 22 20.48 -5.97 -1.40
CA TRP A 22 19.12 -5.90 -0.84
C TRP A 22 18.45 -7.26 -0.61
N GLY A 23 19.20 -8.36 -0.66
CA GLY A 23 18.64 -9.72 -0.72
C GLY A 23 17.56 -10.02 0.32
N ALA A 24 17.82 -9.78 1.61
CA ALA A 24 16.85 -10.04 2.67
C ALA A 24 15.60 -9.14 2.59
N TYR A 25 15.79 -7.85 2.30
CA TYR A 25 14.70 -6.90 2.14
C TYR A 25 13.83 -7.26 0.93
N GLY A 26 14.43 -7.42 -0.25
CA GLY A 26 13.73 -7.79 -1.48
C GLY A 26 12.99 -9.13 -1.34
N ALA A 27 13.62 -10.15 -0.77
CA ALA A 27 12.97 -11.43 -0.50
C ALA A 27 11.77 -11.28 0.45
N SER A 28 11.89 -10.46 1.51
CA SER A 28 10.78 -10.21 2.44
C SER A 28 9.60 -9.49 1.77
N LYS A 29 9.89 -8.54 0.87
CA LYS A 29 8.88 -7.77 0.15
C LYS A 29 8.21 -8.60 -0.95
N ALA A 30 8.96 -9.45 -1.64
CA ALA A 30 8.43 -10.45 -2.57
C ALA A 30 7.50 -11.45 -1.86
N ALA A 31 7.92 -11.96 -0.70
CA ALA A 31 7.09 -12.85 0.11
C ALA A 31 5.80 -12.15 0.58
N LEU A 32 5.90 -10.90 1.06
CA LEU A 32 4.75 -10.11 1.47
C LEU A 32 3.78 -9.86 0.30
N ALA A 33 4.29 -9.51 -0.88
CA ALA A 33 3.47 -9.31 -2.07
C ALA A 33 2.72 -10.59 -2.45
N HIS A 34 3.39 -11.74 -2.42
CA HIS A 34 2.78 -13.03 -2.73
C HIS A 34 1.74 -13.45 -1.69
N LEU A 35 2.06 -13.31 -0.39
CA LEU A 35 1.10 -13.58 0.70
C LEU A 35 -0.12 -12.68 0.61
N THR A 36 0.06 -11.40 0.28
CA THR A 36 -1.04 -10.45 0.12
C THR A 36 -1.99 -10.89 -0.99
N ALA A 37 -1.47 -11.36 -2.12
CA ALA A 37 -2.28 -11.87 -3.22
C ALA A 37 -3.04 -13.16 -2.85
N ILE A 38 -2.38 -14.08 -2.14
CA ILE A 38 -3.02 -15.31 -1.63
C ILE A 38 -4.17 -14.95 -0.68
N TRP A 39 -3.91 -14.07 0.29
CA TRP A 39 -4.93 -13.66 1.26
C TRP A 39 -6.09 -12.90 0.61
N ASP A 40 -5.88 -12.07 -0.42
CA ASP A 40 -6.99 -11.41 -1.13
C ASP A 40 -7.91 -12.46 -1.76
N GLU A 41 -7.34 -13.49 -2.39
CA GLU A 41 -8.11 -14.58 -2.99
C GLU A 41 -8.86 -15.42 -1.96
N GLU A 42 -8.26 -15.67 -0.79
CA GLU A 42 -8.88 -16.42 0.30
C GLU A 42 -9.99 -15.63 1.00
N ALA A 43 -9.81 -14.32 1.21
CA ALA A 43 -10.67 -13.50 2.06
C ALA A 43 -11.74 -12.69 1.29
N LYS A 44 -11.67 -12.63 -0.05
CA LYS A 44 -12.65 -11.88 -0.86
C LYS A 44 -14.10 -12.32 -0.65
N ALA A 45 -14.34 -13.60 -0.38
CA ALA A 45 -15.68 -14.14 -0.11
C ALA A 45 -16.27 -13.59 1.20
N ASP A 46 -15.42 -13.24 2.15
CA ASP A 46 -15.78 -12.60 3.42
C ASP A 46 -15.87 -11.07 3.29
N GLY A 47 -15.72 -10.53 2.08
CA GLY A 47 -15.74 -9.09 1.81
C GLY A 47 -14.49 -8.35 2.29
N ILE A 48 -13.39 -9.08 2.52
CA ILE A 48 -12.10 -8.51 2.90
C ILE A 48 -11.23 -8.41 1.65
N ARG A 49 -10.65 -7.23 1.41
CA ARG A 49 -9.70 -6.98 0.33
C ARG A 49 -8.30 -6.77 0.90
N LEU A 50 -7.30 -7.33 0.23
CA LEU A 50 -5.91 -7.15 0.58
C LEU A 50 -5.12 -6.63 -0.62
N LEU A 51 -4.37 -5.55 -0.41
CA LEU A 51 -3.57 -4.90 -1.45
C LEU A 51 -2.13 -4.73 -0.96
N ALA A 52 -1.18 -4.96 -1.86
CA ALA A 52 0.23 -4.61 -1.63
C ALA A 52 0.50 -3.28 -2.35
N PHE A 53 1.03 -2.30 -1.63
CA PHE A 53 1.29 -0.97 -2.16
C PHE A 53 2.77 -0.64 -2.03
N ASP A 54 3.40 -0.28 -3.14
CA ASP A 54 4.74 0.29 -3.15
C ASP A 54 4.63 1.82 -3.08
N PRO A 55 5.11 2.46 -2.00
CA PRO A 55 5.11 3.91 -1.89
C PRO A 55 6.21 4.59 -2.71
N GLY A 56 7.13 3.83 -3.30
CA GLY A 56 8.29 4.35 -4.03
C GLY A 56 9.33 5.00 -3.12
N ASP A 57 10.37 5.52 -3.75
CA ASP A 57 11.45 6.22 -3.04
C ASP A 57 10.97 7.54 -2.44
N MET A 58 11.24 7.72 -1.15
CA MET A 58 10.77 8.87 -0.39
C MET A 58 11.84 9.39 0.56
N ASP A 59 11.78 10.68 0.85
CA ASP A 59 12.60 11.32 1.87
C ASP A 59 12.23 10.81 3.27
N THR A 60 12.89 9.72 3.68
CA THR A 60 12.58 9.00 4.92
C THR A 60 13.85 8.47 5.60
N PRO A 61 13.74 8.22 6.93
CA PRO A 61 14.56 7.33 7.73
C PRO A 61 15.32 6.25 6.98
N LEU A 62 14.49 5.36 6.44
CA LEU A 62 14.86 4.11 5.82
C LEU A 62 15.61 4.35 4.51
N HIS A 63 15.13 5.25 3.66
CA HIS A 63 15.78 5.56 2.39
C HIS A 63 17.17 6.15 2.61
N ALA A 64 17.32 7.09 3.55
CA ALA A 64 18.62 7.68 3.88
C ALA A 64 19.63 6.65 4.41
N LEU A 65 19.18 5.64 5.16
CA LEU A 65 20.03 4.53 5.59
C LEU A 65 20.41 3.59 4.44
N ALA A 66 19.50 3.41 3.48
CA ALA A 66 19.68 2.49 2.38
C ALA A 66 20.52 3.07 1.23
N LEU A 67 20.39 4.36 0.96
CA LEU A 67 21.13 5.12 -0.04
C LEU A 67 21.65 6.44 0.57
N PRO A 68 22.74 6.40 1.36
CA PRO A 68 23.25 7.58 2.08
C PRO A 68 23.68 8.75 1.20
N ASP A 69 24.06 8.46 -0.04
CA ASP A 69 24.55 9.46 -1.00
C ASP A 69 23.44 10.02 -1.92
N ALA A 70 22.19 9.60 -1.73
CA ALA A 70 21.06 10.12 -2.52
C ALA A 70 20.77 11.58 -2.16
N ASP A 71 20.41 12.39 -3.17
CA ASP A 71 19.97 13.78 -2.98
C ASP A 71 18.50 13.80 -2.50
N PRO A 72 18.20 14.21 -1.25
CA PRO A 72 16.84 14.19 -0.72
C PRO A 72 15.88 15.09 -1.49
N SER A 73 16.38 16.13 -2.17
CA SER A 73 15.55 17.04 -2.96
C SER A 73 14.93 16.39 -4.21
N THR A 74 15.45 15.23 -4.60
CA THR A 74 14.94 14.43 -5.72
C THR A 74 13.90 13.39 -5.29
N LEU A 75 13.73 13.18 -3.99
CA LEU A 75 12.83 12.17 -3.44
C LEU A 75 11.44 12.73 -3.19
N LYS A 76 10.44 11.85 -3.31
CA LYS A 76 9.05 12.18 -2.97
C LYS A 76 8.94 12.44 -1.47
N HIS A 77 8.24 13.49 -1.06
CA HIS A 77 7.92 13.69 0.35
C HIS A 77 6.92 12.63 0.85
N PRO A 78 7.07 12.10 2.08
CA PRO A 78 6.22 11.01 2.59
C PRO A 78 4.71 11.30 2.58
N GLU A 79 4.31 12.56 2.77
CA GLU A 79 2.91 12.99 2.72
C GLU A 79 2.25 12.77 1.34
N VAL A 80 3.04 12.81 0.26
CA VAL A 80 2.54 12.54 -1.09
C VAL A 80 2.21 11.06 -1.23
N ALA A 81 3.09 10.17 -0.79
CA ALA A 81 2.81 8.73 -0.78
C ALA A 81 1.64 8.38 0.15
N ALA A 82 1.52 9.05 1.29
CA ALA A 82 0.39 8.86 2.19
C ALA A 82 -0.94 9.25 1.50
N ALA A 83 -0.96 10.33 0.73
CA ALA A 83 -2.13 10.71 -0.06
C ALA A 83 -2.46 9.65 -1.14
N GLU A 84 -1.47 9.15 -1.87
CA GLU A 84 -1.65 8.08 -2.87
C GLU A 84 -2.20 6.78 -2.24
N ILE A 85 -1.76 6.44 -1.03
CA ILE A 85 -2.30 5.30 -0.28
C ILE A 85 -3.77 5.53 0.05
N ILE A 86 -4.13 6.73 0.53
CA ILE A 86 -5.52 7.09 0.85
C ILE A 86 -6.40 7.03 -0.41
N GLU A 87 -5.92 7.56 -1.54
CA GLU A 87 -6.63 7.47 -2.83
C GLU A 87 -6.87 6.00 -3.21
N ARG A 88 -5.83 5.16 -3.09
CA ARG A 88 -5.97 3.71 -3.33
C ARG A 88 -6.98 3.05 -2.39
N MET A 89 -7.05 3.49 -1.12
CA MET A 89 -8.04 3.00 -0.17
C MET A 89 -9.47 3.37 -0.59
N LEU A 90 -9.66 4.61 -1.04
CA LEU A 90 -10.96 5.11 -1.48
C LEU A 90 -11.45 4.40 -2.74
N ASP A 91 -10.55 4.08 -3.68
CA ASP A 91 -10.88 3.34 -4.90
C ASP A 91 -11.23 1.87 -4.64
N ALA A 92 -10.61 1.26 -3.62
CA ALA A 92 -10.80 -0.16 -3.31
C ALA A 92 -12.03 -0.44 -2.44
N LEU A 93 -12.48 0.55 -1.65
CA LEU A 93 -13.68 0.42 -0.83
C LEU A 93 -14.92 0.70 -1.68
N PRO A 94 -15.94 -0.19 -1.69
CA PRO A 94 -17.20 0.13 -2.34
C PRO A 94 -17.82 1.33 -1.64
N VAL A 95 -17.91 2.47 -2.34
CA VAL A 95 -18.63 3.64 -1.85
C VAL A 95 -20.09 3.22 -1.69
N SER A 96 -20.50 2.94 -0.46
CA SER A 96 -21.91 2.75 -0.15
C SER A 96 -22.58 4.11 -0.28
N THR A 97 -23.16 4.39 -1.45
CA THR A 97 -24.10 5.50 -1.63
C THR A 97 -25.36 5.16 -0.85
N THR A 98 -25.33 5.36 0.47
CA THR A 98 -26.50 5.28 1.33
C THR A 98 -26.47 6.47 2.26
N THR A 99 -27.50 7.32 2.08
CA THR A 99 -27.99 8.40 2.96
C THR A 99 -27.48 9.83 2.74
N LEU A 100 -28.05 10.52 1.75
CA LEU A 100 -28.53 11.91 1.88
C LEU A 100 -29.91 12.04 1.20
N ALA A 101 -30.82 11.10 1.49
CA ALA A 101 -32.23 11.19 1.11
C ALA A 101 -33.05 11.03 2.39
N GLY A 102 -33.15 12.09 3.19
CA GLY A 102 -33.90 12.00 4.44
C GLY A 102 -33.82 13.22 5.34
N THR A 103 -34.20 14.40 4.86
CA THR A 103 -34.95 15.42 5.65
C THR A 103 -35.31 16.62 4.77
N ARG A 104 -36.45 16.54 4.09
CA ARG A 104 -37.32 17.69 3.82
C ARG A 104 -38.76 17.19 3.92
N GLY A 105 -39.27 17.20 5.16
CA GLY A 105 -40.69 17.36 5.42
C GLY A 105 -41.05 18.84 5.38
#